data_AF-A0A2M7HPZ3-F1
#
_entry.id   AF-A0A2M7HPZ3-F1
#
_cell.length_a   1.000
_cell.length_b   1.000
_cell.length_c   1.000
_cell.angle_alpha   90.00
_cell.angle_beta   90.00
_cell.angle_gamma   90.00
#
_symmetry.space_group_name_H-M   'P 1'
#
loop_
_entity.id
_entity.type
_entity.pdbx_description
1 polymer ?
#
loop_
_entity_poly.entity_id
_entity_poly.type
_entity_poly.pdbx_seq_one_letter_code
_entity_poly.pdbx_strand_id
1 'polypeptide(L)'
;METAVELITFENLIRWTLLLLGGLPLLTYPGVLLASLMGLASESSIKPALITRLMNQCFLWGSLVYPAVYIPCYRIASANIATSSLVIAALPLLYLVLLYGCFRFMDAPIKR
;
A
#
# COMPACT_ATOMS: atom_id res chain seq x y z
N MET A 1 -6.64 36.41 8.56
CA MET A 1 -6.90 35.44 9.65
C MET A 1 -7.84 34.35 9.16
N GLU A 2 -8.93 34.70 8.48
CA GLU A 2 -9.88 33.76 7.83
C GLU A 2 -9.21 32.79 6.84
N THR A 3 -8.37 33.30 5.94
CA THR A 3 -7.67 32.51 4.91
C THR A 3 -6.67 31.49 5.47
N ALA A 4 -6.06 31.76 6.63
CA ALA A 4 -5.12 30.84 7.26
C ALA A 4 -5.85 29.66 7.93
N VAL A 5 -7.04 29.91 8.49
CA VAL A 5 -7.88 28.87 9.09
C VAL A 5 -8.41 27.91 8.01
N GLU A 6 -8.82 28.44 6.84
CA GLU A 6 -9.28 27.62 5.71
C GLU A 6 -8.16 26.75 5.12
N LEU A 7 -6.93 27.25 5.05
CA LEU A 7 -5.80 26.44 4.57
C LEU A 7 -5.52 25.26 5.51
N ILE A 8 -5.53 25.50 6.82
CA ILE A 8 -5.27 24.47 7.84
C ILE A 8 -6.37 23.41 7.83
N THR A 9 -7.64 23.80 7.69
CA THR A 9 -8.74 22.83 7.61
C THR A 9 -8.67 22.00 6.34
N PHE A 10 -8.32 22.61 5.21
CA PHE A 10 -8.17 21.91 3.93
C PHE A 10 -7.02 20.89 3.95
N GLU A 11 -5.84 21.27 4.46
CA GLU A 11 -4.70 20.35 4.62
C GLU A 11 -5.04 19.16 5.52
N ASN A 12 -5.73 19.42 6.64
CA ASN A 12 -6.20 18.37 7.54
C ASN A 12 -7.18 17.41 6.83
N LEU A 13 -8.09 17.94 6.03
CA LEU A 13 -9.06 17.15 5.27
C LEU A 13 -8.37 16.26 4.22
N ILE A 14 -7.41 16.81 3.47
CA ILE A 14 -6.61 16.03 2.52
C ILE A 14 -5.83 14.93 3.25
N ARG A 15 -5.17 15.26 4.36
CA ARG A 15 -4.40 14.29 5.14
C ARG A 15 -5.26 13.12 5.60
N TRP A 16 -6.42 13.40 6.17
CA TRP A 16 -7.34 12.34 6.60
C TRP A 16 -7.87 11.53 5.43
N THR A 17 -8.17 12.17 4.30
CA THR A 17 -8.57 11.48 3.07
C THR A 17 -7.49 10.52 2.58
N LEU A 18 -6.23 10.96 2.54
CA LEU A 18 -5.08 10.13 2.16
C LEU A 18 -4.91 8.93 3.10
N LEU A 19 -5.01 9.15 4.42
CA LEU A 19 -4.95 8.09 5.41
C LEU A 19 -6.11 7.11 5.28
N LEU A 20 -7.34 7.58 5.08
CA LEU A 20 -8.51 6.70 4.90
C LEU A 20 -8.40 5.85 3.63
N LEU A 21 -7.97 6.44 2.52
CA LEU A 21 -7.73 5.71 1.27
C LEU A 21 -6.61 4.67 1.43
N GLY A 22 -5.50 5.03 2.10
CA GLY A 22 -4.45 4.07 2.45
C GLY A 22 -4.92 3.03 3.47
N GLY A 23 -5.89 3.35 4.32
CA GLY A 23 -6.42 2.45 5.33
C GLY A 23 -7.36 1.38 4.75
N LEU A 24 -7.96 1.64 3.59
CA LEU A 24 -8.98 0.78 3.00
C LEU A 24 -8.57 -0.69 2.86
N PRO A 25 -7.36 -1.03 2.38
CA PRO A 25 -6.91 -2.42 2.24
C PRO A 25 -6.72 -3.16 3.57
N LEU A 26 -6.64 -2.46 4.70
CA LEU A 26 -6.56 -3.12 6.01
C LEU A 26 -7.87 -3.82 6.39
N LEU A 27 -9.01 -3.38 5.84
CA LEU A 27 -10.30 -4.03 6.04
C LEU A 27 -10.32 -5.46 5.46
N THR A 28 -9.60 -5.67 4.36
CA THR A 28 -9.48 -6.97 3.71
C THR A 28 -8.20 -7.71 4.09
N TYR A 29 -7.36 -7.13 4.95
CA TYR A 29 -6.03 -7.66 5.28
C TYR A 29 -6.03 -9.09 5.84
N PRO A 30 -6.96 -9.51 6.73
CA PRO A 30 -6.99 -10.91 7.17
C PRO A 30 -7.09 -11.91 6.01
N GLY A 31 -7.89 -11.57 4.99
CA GLY A 31 -8.00 -12.37 3.77
C GLY A 31 -6.74 -12.28 2.90
N VAL A 32 -6.19 -11.08 2.73
CA VAL A 32 -4.94 -10.86 1.96
C VAL A 32 -3.75 -11.59 2.59
N LEU A 33 -3.65 -11.59 3.92
CA LEU A 33 -2.60 -12.30 4.67
C LEU A 33 -2.69 -13.80 4.43
N LEU A 34 -3.88 -14.39 4.56
CA LEU A 34 -4.07 -15.82 4.28
C LEU A 34 -3.76 -16.16 2.82
N ALA A 35 -4.26 -15.36 1.88
CA ALA A 35 -3.98 -15.53 0.45
C ALA A 35 -2.49 -15.41 0.14
N SER A 36 -1.79 -14.48 0.80
CA SER A 36 -0.36 -14.27 0.62
C SER A 36 0.45 -15.44 1.17
N LEU A 37 0.11 -15.93 2.38
CA LEU A 37 0.74 -17.10 2.98
C LEU A 37 0.49 -18.38 2.15
N MET A 38 -0.74 -18.59 1.69
CA MET A 38 -1.07 -19.70 0.79
C MET A 38 -0.29 -19.60 -0.53
N GLY A 39 -0.19 -18.40 -1.10
CA GLY A 39 0.58 -18.14 -2.32
C GLY A 39 2.09 -18.40 -2.15
N LEU A 40 2.65 -18.06 -0.99
CA LEU A 40 4.05 -18.37 -0.65
C LEU A 40 4.28 -19.87 -0.44
N ALA A 41 3.33 -20.56 0.18
CA ALA A 41 3.42 -22.00 0.47
C ALA A 41 3.11 -22.89 -0.75
N SER A 42 2.53 -22.32 -1.81
CA SER A 42 2.16 -23.04 -3.02
C SER A 42 3.37 -23.33 -3.89
N GLU A 43 3.58 -24.61 -4.21
CA GLU A 43 4.55 -25.03 -5.22
C GLU A 43 3.91 -24.98 -6.61
N SER A 44 4.46 -24.12 -7.48
CA SER A 44 4.02 -24.06 -8.88
C SER A 44 4.60 -25.23 -9.68
N SER A 45 3.73 -26.12 -10.14
CA SER A 45 4.08 -27.22 -11.05
C SER A 45 4.58 -26.72 -12.43
N ILE A 46 4.18 -25.51 -12.83
CA ILE A 46 4.61 -24.84 -14.06
C ILE A 46 5.74 -23.87 -13.71
N LYS A 47 6.82 -23.81 -14.50
CA LYS A 47 7.90 -22.82 -14.32
C LYS A 47 7.51 -21.50 -15.02
N PRO A 48 7.02 -20.46 -14.32
CA PRO A 48 6.77 -19.16 -14.94
C PRO A 48 8.09 -18.49 -15.33
N ALA A 49 8.01 -17.49 -16.19
CA ALA A 49 9.15 -16.63 -16.49
C ALA A 49 9.69 -15.97 -15.20
N LEU A 50 11.00 -15.74 -15.15
CA LEU A 50 11.69 -15.16 -13.97
C LEU A 50 11.06 -13.86 -13.49
N ILE A 51 10.67 -12.98 -14.43
CA ILE A 51 10.06 -11.68 -14.12
C ILE A 51 8.70 -11.87 -13.43
N THR A 52 7.85 -12.76 -13.93
CA THR A 52 6.55 -13.07 -13.32
C THR A 52 6.70 -13.67 -11.94
N ARG A 53 7.70 -14.55 -11.75
CA ARG A 53 8.01 -15.13 -10.44
C ARG A 53 8.45 -14.06 -9.44
N LEU A 54 9.33 -13.15 -9.86
CA LEU A 54 9.81 -12.04 -9.03
C LEU A 54 8.66 -11.10 -8.66
N MET A 55 7.84 -10.69 -9.63
CA MET A 55 6.69 -9.81 -9.38
C MET A 55 5.66 -10.44 -8.43
N ASN A 56 5.38 -11.75 -8.58
CA ASN A 56 4.52 -12.47 -7.65
C ASN A 56 5.10 -12.49 -6.23
N GLN A 57 6.38 -12.84 -6.06
CA GLN A 57 7.01 -12.83 -4.74
C GLN A 57 7.06 -11.43 -4.12
N CYS A 58 7.36 -10.39 -4.91
CA CYS A 58 7.31 -9.00 -4.47
C CYS A 58 5.90 -8.59 -4.03
N PHE A 59 4.86 -8.99 -4.77
CA PHE A 59 3.47 -8.71 -4.41
C PHE A 59 3.09 -9.40 -3.10
N LEU A 60 3.34 -10.70 -2.98
CA LEU A 60 2.94 -11.48 -1.80
C LEU A 60 3.70 -11.08 -0.53
N TRP A 61 4.99 -10.77 -0.63
CA TRP A 61 5.75 -10.25 0.52
C TRP A 61 5.36 -8.80 0.82
N GLY A 62 5.17 -7.98 -0.20
CA GLY A 62 4.81 -6.58 -0.01
C GLY A 62 3.41 -6.40 0.57
N SER A 63 2.44 -7.22 0.15
CA SER A 63 1.10 -7.23 0.74
C SER A 63 1.16 -7.62 2.22
N LEU A 64 2.02 -8.57 2.59
CA LEU A 64 2.22 -9.04 3.96
C LEU A 64 2.82 -7.93 4.86
N VAL A 65 3.78 -7.17 4.33
CA VAL A 65 4.44 -6.05 5.01
C VAL A 65 3.55 -4.79 5.07
N TYR A 66 2.46 -4.72 4.31
CA TYR A 66 1.63 -3.52 4.18
C TYR A 66 1.19 -2.87 5.52
N PRO A 67 0.70 -3.60 6.54
CA PRO A 67 0.35 -2.98 7.82
C PRO A 67 1.54 -2.36 8.53
N ALA A 68 2.74 -2.95 8.39
CA ALA A 68 3.96 -2.41 8.95
C ALA A 68 4.39 -1.10 8.26
N VAL A 69 3.93 -0.85 7.02
CA VAL A 69 4.09 0.44 6.33
C VAL A 69 3.01 1.42 6.78
N TYR A 70 1.74 1.00 6.78
CA TYR A 70 0.62 1.89 7.07
C TYR A 70 0.58 2.35 8.53
N ILE A 71 0.74 1.45 9.50
CA ILE A 71 0.56 1.76 10.94
C ILE A 71 1.51 2.87 11.41
N PRO A 72 2.83 2.83 11.12
CA PRO A 72 3.73 3.93 11.48
C PRO A 72 3.35 5.24 10.78
N CYS A 73 3.01 5.20 9.48
CA CYS A 73 2.60 6.39 8.73
C CYS A 73 1.35 7.02 9.35
N TYR A 74 0.35 6.22 9.70
CA TYR A 74 -0.86 6.66 10.38
C TYR A 74 -0.54 7.30 11.73
N ARG A 75 0.30 6.66 12.57
CA ARG A 75 0.66 7.21 13.88
C ARG A 75 1.39 8.55 13.77
N ILE A 76 2.34 8.66 12.85
CA ILE A 76 3.13 9.88 12.69
C ILE A 76 2.28 11.02 12.09
N ALA A 77 1.47 10.71 11.08
CA ALA A 77 0.62 11.70 10.41
C ALA A 77 -0.57 12.15 11.28
N SER A 78 -1.15 11.26 12.09
CA SER A 78 -2.27 11.60 13.00
C SER A 78 -1.82 12.43 14.20
N ALA A 79 -0.61 12.21 14.70
CA ALA A 79 -0.10 12.92 15.87
C ALA A 79 0.40 14.36 15.55
N ASN A 80 0.37 14.79 14.29
CA ASN A 80 0.92 16.10 13.85
C ASN A 80 2.40 16.33 14.23
N ILE A 81 3.15 15.27 14.56
CA ILE A 81 4.53 15.38 15.07
C ILE A 81 5.52 15.75 13.94
N ALA A 82 5.17 15.44 12.69
CA ALA A 82 6.05 15.65 11.55
C ALA A 82 5.78 16.97 10.82
N THR A 83 6.86 17.68 10.48
CA THR A 83 6.86 18.87 9.61
C THR A 83 6.30 18.59 8.21
N SER A 84 6.24 17.33 7.78
CA SER A 84 5.70 16.90 6.48
C SER A 84 4.60 15.84 6.63
N SER A 85 3.64 16.09 7.53
CA SER A 85 2.53 15.17 7.82
C SER A 85 1.72 14.74 6.58
N LEU A 86 1.60 15.61 5.57
CA LEU A 86 0.91 15.33 4.31
C LEU A 86 1.66 14.31 3.45
N VAL A 87 2.99 14.44 3.35
CA VAL A 87 3.86 13.51 2.59
C VAL A 87 3.81 12.13 3.22
N ILE A 88 3.84 12.06 4.55
CA ILE A 88 3.77 10.80 5.30
C ILE A 88 2.40 10.14 5.11
N ALA A 89 1.32 10.92 5.05
CA ALA A 89 -0.02 10.39 4.76
C ALA A 89 -0.17 9.87 3.31
N ALA A 90 0.61 10.40 2.35
CA ALA A 90 0.61 9.92 0.97
C ALA A 90 1.47 8.66 0.76
N LEU A 91 2.42 8.37 1.66
CA LEU A 91 3.35 7.25 1.54
C LEU A 91 2.65 5.87 1.40
N PRO A 92 1.60 5.55 2.18
CA PRO A 92 0.87 4.29 2.02
C PRO A 92 0.21 4.17 0.64
N LEU A 93 -0.29 5.26 0.06
CA LEU A 93 -0.88 5.26 -1.28
C LEU A 93 0.19 5.02 -2.35
N LEU A 94 1.35 5.64 -2.24
CA LEU A 94 2.48 5.36 -3.13
C LEU A 94 2.88 3.88 -3.05
N TYR A 95 2.91 3.31 -1.85
CA TYR A 95 3.18 1.89 -1.66
C TYR A 95 2.12 1.00 -2.32
N LEU A 96 0.84 1.34 -2.22
CA LEU A 96 -0.23 0.63 -2.91
C LEU A 96 -0.11 0.71 -4.44
N VAL A 97 0.31 1.86 -4.99
CA VAL A 97 0.57 2.00 -6.43
C VAL A 97 1.70 1.08 -6.87
N LEU A 98 2.77 0.95 -6.08
CA LEU A 98 3.85 0.00 -6.35
C LEU A 98 3.36 -1.46 -6.31
N LEU A 99 2.58 -1.82 -5.28
CA LEU A 99 1.97 -3.15 -5.17
C LEU A 99 1.05 -3.46 -6.35
N TYR A 100 0.22 -2.49 -6.76
CA TYR A 100 -0.63 -2.60 -7.92
C TYR A 100 0.18 -2.83 -9.19
N GLY A 101 1.32 -2.14 -9.34
CA GLY A 101 2.28 -2.40 -10.40
C GLY A 101 2.74 -3.86 -10.42
N CYS A 102 3.21 -4.38 -9.28
CA CYS A 102 3.62 -5.78 -9.16
C CYS A 102 2.50 -6.76 -9.57
N PHE A 103 1.28 -6.51 -9.10
CA PHE A 103 0.10 -7.30 -9.47
C PHE A 103 -0.18 -7.24 -10.97
N ARG A 104 -0.17 -6.04 -11.56
CA ARG A 104 -0.46 -5.83 -12.99
C ARG A 104 0.53 -6.53 -13.91
N PHE A 105 1.80 -6.58 -13.53
CA PHE A 105 2.86 -7.26 -14.28
C PHE A 105 2.88 -8.77 -14.06
N MET A 106 2.33 -9.25 -12.94
CA MET A 106 2.09 -10.68 -12.73
C MET A 106 1.03 -11.23 -13.70
N ASP A 107 -0.06 -10.50 -13.92
CA ASP A 107 -1.18 -10.89 -14.78
C ASP A 107 -1.00 -10.48 -16.26
N ALA A 108 0.09 -9.81 -16.61
CA ALA A 108 0.33 -9.43 -18.00
C ALA A 108 0.56 -10.70 -18.83
N PRO A 109 -0.24 -10.96 -19.89
CA PRO A 109 0.03 -12.08 -20.78
C PRO A 109 1.40 -11.83 -21.41
N ILE A 110 2.36 -12.70 -21.09
CA ILE A 110 3.64 -12.73 -21.80
C ILE A 110 3.26 -13.08 -23.24
N LYS A 111 3.26 -12.08 -24.13
CA LYS A 111 3.23 -12.34 -25.58
C LYS A 111 4.43 -13.25 -25.87
N ARG A 112 4.14 -14.52 -26.13
CA ARG A 112 5.06 -15.43 -26.81
C ARG A 112 5.29 -14.94 -28.23
#